data_AF-A0A9P4GIB0-F1
#
_entry.id   AF-A0A9P4GIB0-F1
#
_cell.length_a   1.000
_cell.length_b   1.000
_cell.length_c   1.000
_cell.angle_alpha   90.00
_cell.angle_beta   90.00
_cell.angle_gamma   90.00
#
_symmetry.space_group_name_H-M   'P 1'
#
loop_
_entity.id
_entity.type
_entity.pdbx_description
1 polymer ?
#
loop_
_entity_poly.entity_id
_entity_poly.type
_entity_poly.pdbx_seq_one_letter_code
_entity_poly.pdbx_strand_id
1 'polypeptide(L)'
;MAARPKNLNDTYIAPTYPYLKPIIVCGVIMALSARREVISPGSPLYDHLLSRSPNAIKTATWIQNGLFYFLFGGHAIESAMFTKRLNDHGVRLFSVSWFKWIGTCFVGGNFVFKYFDRAVGKAA
;
A
#
# COMPACT_ATOMS: atom_id res chain seq x y z
N MET A 1 -29.49 -15.94 4.05
CA MET A 1 -29.37 -15.15 2.80
C MET A 1 -28.20 -14.20 2.97
N ALA A 2 -27.17 -14.28 2.12
CA ALA A 2 -26.10 -13.28 2.14
C ALA A 2 -26.68 -11.91 1.74
N ALA A 3 -26.35 -10.85 2.49
CA ALA A 3 -26.80 -9.50 2.16
C ALA A 3 -26.31 -9.12 0.76
N ARG A 4 -27.16 -8.43 -0.01
CA ARG A 4 -26.77 -7.95 -1.34
C ARG A 4 -25.56 -7.01 -1.20
N PRO A 5 -24.51 -7.15 -2.03
CA PRO A 5 -23.35 -6.27 -1.94
C PRO A 5 -23.76 -4.80 -2.15
N LYS A 6 -23.26 -3.91 -1.30
CA LYS A 6 -23.61 -2.49 -1.29
C LYS A 6 -22.95 -1.76 -2.46
N ASN A 7 -23.71 -0.90 -3.14
CA ASN A 7 -23.18 0.07 -4.09
C ASN A 7 -22.64 1.30 -3.33
N LEU A 8 -21.48 1.82 -3.76
CA LEU A 8 -20.83 2.96 -3.13
C LEU A 8 -21.28 4.32 -3.69
N ASN A 9 -22.03 4.35 -4.79
CA ASN A 9 -22.53 5.57 -5.44
C ASN A 9 -21.44 6.63 -5.60
N ASP A 10 -20.30 6.23 -6.19
CA ASP A 10 -19.12 7.07 -6.38
C ASP A 10 -18.57 7.72 -5.10
N THR A 11 -18.72 7.06 -3.94
CA THR A 11 -18.25 7.56 -2.65
C THR A 11 -16.94 6.90 -2.21
N TYR A 12 -16.03 7.69 -1.66
CA TYR A 12 -14.85 7.21 -0.95
C TYR A 12 -15.12 7.11 0.56
N ILE A 13 -14.78 5.97 1.14
CA ILE A 13 -14.85 5.75 2.58
C ILE A 13 -13.43 5.43 3.05
N ALA A 14 -12.83 6.31 3.86
CA ALA A 14 -11.46 6.11 4.32
C ALA A 14 -11.34 4.84 5.20
N PRO A 15 -10.24 4.05 5.07
CA PRO A 15 -10.01 2.91 5.94
C PRO A 15 -9.98 3.30 7.42
N THR A 16 -10.65 2.51 8.24
CA THR A 16 -10.66 2.66 9.71
C THR A 16 -10.00 1.45 10.37
N TYR A 17 -9.94 1.45 11.70
CA TYR A 17 -9.44 0.32 12.47
C TYR A 17 -10.21 -0.98 12.12
N PRO A 18 -9.53 -2.14 11.96
CA PRO A 18 -8.09 -2.36 12.18
C PRO A 18 -7.20 -2.15 10.95
N TYR A 19 -7.76 -1.90 9.78
CA TYR A 19 -7.03 -1.87 8.50
C TYR A 19 -6.15 -0.62 8.31
N LEU A 20 -6.47 0.49 8.98
CA LEU A 20 -5.69 1.72 8.88
C LEU A 20 -4.23 1.55 9.34
N LYS A 21 -4.00 0.83 10.44
CA LYS A 21 -2.65 0.63 11.00
C LYS A 21 -1.68 -0.06 10.02
N PRO A 22 -1.99 -1.23 9.44
CA PRO A 22 -1.10 -1.87 8.48
C PRO A 22 -0.91 -1.04 7.20
N ILE A 23 -1.93 -0.29 6.75
CA ILE A 23 -1.79 0.61 5.60
C ILE A 23 -0.73 1.70 5.87
N ILE A 24 -0.76 2.31 7.06
CA ILE A 24 0.26 3.30 7.46
C ILE A 24 1.65 2.67 7.51
N VAL A 25 1.78 1.48 8.10
CA VAL A 25 3.07 0.76 8.17
C VAL A 25 3.60 0.47 6.76
N CYS A 26 2.75 -0.02 5.85
CA CYS A 26 3.12 -0.21 4.45
C CYS A 26 3.60 1.09 3.80
N GLY A 27 2.86 2.20 3.97
CA GLY A 27 3.26 3.50 3.44
C GLY A 27 4.61 3.99 3.96
N VAL A 28 4.89 3.79 5.26
CA VAL A 28 6.19 4.12 5.85
C VAL A 28 7.30 3.27 5.25
N ILE A 29 7.11 1.96 5.13
CA ILE A 29 8.11 1.06 4.53
C ILE A 29 8.35 1.42 3.06
N MET A 30 7.29 1.71 2.29
CA MET A 30 7.42 2.19 0.91
C MET A 30 8.27 3.47 0.85
N ALA A 31 7.96 4.47 1.68
CA ALA A 31 8.68 5.73 1.72
C ALA A 31 10.17 5.55 2.08
N LEU A 32 10.48 4.69 3.06
CA LEU A 32 11.85 4.38 3.44
C LEU A 32 12.59 3.56 2.36
N SER A 33 11.89 2.64 1.69
CA SER A 33 12.48 1.83 0.62
C SER A 33 12.82 2.66 -0.62
N ALA A 34 12.09 3.75 -0.87
CA ALA A 34 12.33 4.66 -1.99
C ALA A 34 13.47 5.67 -1.74
N ARG A 35 13.99 5.78 -0.50
CA ARG A 35 14.98 6.79 -0.11
C ARG A 35 16.35 6.17 0.14
N ARG A 36 17.26 6.30 -0.82
CA ARG A 36 18.65 5.80 -0.67
C ARG A 36 19.38 6.44 0.49
N GLU A 37 18.97 7.65 0.85
CA GLU A 37 19.51 8.45 1.94
C GLU A 37 19.42 7.73 3.28
N VAL A 38 18.51 6.77 3.44
CA VAL A 38 18.35 5.98 4.67
C VAL A 38 19.52 5.01 4.89
N ILE A 39 20.23 4.61 3.82
CA ILE A 39 21.34 3.64 3.88
C ILE A 39 22.65 4.21 3.33
N SER A 40 22.74 5.52 3.11
CA SER A 40 23.95 6.18 2.61
C SER A 40 24.74 6.86 3.74
N PRO A 41 26.03 7.21 3.52
CA PRO A 41 26.82 7.98 4.48
C PRO A 41 26.11 9.24 4.97
N GLY A 42 26.24 9.53 6.27
CA GLY A 42 25.55 10.65 6.93
C GLY A 42 24.14 10.31 7.45
N SER A 43 23.66 9.10 7.20
CA SER A 43 22.45 8.58 7.82
C SER A 43 22.78 7.85 9.13
N PRO A 44 21.93 7.96 10.17
CA PRO A 44 22.18 7.26 11.43
C PRO A 44 22.34 5.75 11.26
N LEU A 45 21.56 5.13 10.35
CA LEU A 45 21.63 3.70 10.06
C LEU A 45 22.97 3.32 9.41
N TYR A 46 23.43 4.10 8.43
CA TYR A 46 24.73 3.85 7.83
C TYR A 46 25.85 4.03 8.84
N ASP A 47 25.89 5.18 9.51
CA ASP A 47 27.03 5.58 10.33
C ASP A 47 27.21 4.66 11.55
N HIS A 48 26.12 4.19 12.16
CA HIS A 48 26.19 3.36 13.38
C HIS A 48 26.23 1.85 13.10
N LEU A 49 25.59 1.39 12.02
CA LEU A 49 25.40 -0.05 11.77
C LEU A 49 26.06 -0.53 10.47
N LEU A 50 25.81 0.14 9.33
CA LEU A 50 26.24 -0.39 8.03
C LEU A 50 27.72 -0.12 7.73
N SER A 51 28.28 0.99 8.20
CA SER A 51 29.67 1.41 8.01
C SER A 51 30.68 0.37 8.53
N ARG A 52 30.27 -0.49 9.47
CA ARG A 52 31.10 -1.50 10.11
C ARG A 52 31.43 -2.70 9.23
N SER A 53 30.70 -2.90 8.12
CA SER A 53 30.91 -4.05 7.25
C SER A 53 30.46 -3.80 5.82
N PRO A 54 31.32 -4.06 4.81
CA PRO A 54 30.92 -4.03 3.41
C PRO A 54 29.74 -4.97 3.10
N ASN A 55 29.66 -6.11 3.79
CA ASN A 55 28.56 -7.05 3.64
C ASN A 55 27.23 -6.49 4.17
N ALA A 56 27.26 -5.69 5.24
CA ALA A 56 26.07 -5.06 5.79
C ALA A 56 25.46 -4.06 4.80
N ILE A 57 26.28 -3.23 4.15
CA ILE A 57 25.85 -2.28 3.12
C ILE A 57 25.25 -3.01 1.90
N LYS A 58 25.93 -4.06 1.43
CA LYS A 58 25.45 -4.88 0.30
C LYS A 58 24.08 -5.50 0.61
N THR A 59 23.91 -6.09 1.79
CA THR A 59 22.64 -6.69 2.22
C THR A 59 21.55 -5.63 2.38
N ALA A 60 21.85 -4.50 3.03
CA ALA A 60 20.88 -3.41 3.20
C ALA A 60 20.40 -2.86 1.84
N THR A 61 21.31 -2.72 0.87
CA THR A 61 20.98 -2.28 -0.48
C THR A 61 20.09 -3.29 -1.20
N TRP A 62 20.40 -4.59 -1.09
CA TRP A 62 19.57 -5.65 -1.67
C TRP A 62 18.17 -5.69 -1.04
N ILE A 63 18.06 -5.58 0.28
CA ILE A 63 16.78 -5.52 0.99
C ILE A 63 15.98 -4.29 0.56
N GLN A 64 16.61 -3.11 0.53
CA GLN A 64 15.93 -1.88 0.12
C GLN A 64 15.38 -1.97 -1.31
N ASN A 65 16.17 -2.52 -2.25
CA ASN A 65 15.72 -2.77 -3.62
C ASN A 65 14.57 -3.76 -3.68
N GLY A 66 14.71 -4.88 -2.97
CA GLY A 66 13.67 -5.91 -2.89
C GLY A 66 12.36 -5.32 -2.38
N LEU A 67 12.40 -4.57 -1.28
CA LEU A 67 11.23 -3.88 -0.72
C LEU A 67 10.65 -2.87 -1.71
N PHE A 68 11.49 -2.05 -2.36
CA PHE A 68 11.01 -1.07 -3.32
C PHE A 68 10.28 -1.74 -4.49
N TYR A 69 10.91 -2.67 -5.19
CA TYR A 69 10.30 -3.31 -6.37
C TYR A 69 9.11 -4.19 -6.00
N PHE A 70 9.18 -4.91 -4.89
CA PHE A 70 8.08 -5.75 -4.43
C PHE A 70 6.86 -4.90 -4.03
N LEU A 71 7.05 -3.86 -3.21
CA LEU A 71 5.93 -3.05 -2.73
C LEU A 71 5.37 -2.15 -3.84
N PHE A 72 6.22 -1.41 -4.57
CA PHE A 72 5.73 -0.53 -5.63
C PHE A 72 5.16 -1.33 -6.82
N GLY A 73 5.85 -2.39 -7.25
CA GLY A 73 5.40 -3.24 -8.35
C GLY A 73 4.14 -4.04 -7.98
N GLY A 74 4.18 -4.71 -6.82
CA GLY A 74 3.03 -5.49 -6.32
C GLY A 74 1.80 -4.62 -6.11
N HIS A 75 1.94 -3.49 -5.41
CA HIS A 75 0.80 -2.62 -5.14
C HIS A 75 0.28 -1.89 -6.38
N ALA A 76 1.13 -1.64 -7.40
CA ALA A 76 0.66 -1.15 -8.70
C ALA A 76 -0.26 -2.17 -9.39
N ILE A 77 0.14 -3.44 -9.41
CA ILE A 77 -0.67 -4.54 -9.97
C ILE A 77 -1.98 -4.67 -9.18
N GLU A 78 -1.91 -4.69 -7.84
CA GLU A 78 -3.10 -4.74 -6.99
C GLU A 78 -4.05 -3.57 -7.26
N SER A 79 -3.52 -2.36 -7.40
CA SER A 79 -4.33 -1.17 -7.70
C SER A 79 -5.02 -1.26 -9.07
N ALA A 80 -4.32 -1.78 -10.08
CA ALA A 80 -4.90 -2.03 -11.40
C ALA A 80 -6.06 -3.05 -11.30
N MET A 81 -5.87 -4.16 -10.57
CA MET A 81 -6.92 -5.15 -10.32
C MET A 81 -8.09 -4.58 -9.52
N PHE A 82 -7.81 -3.67 -8.58
CA PHE A 82 -8.81 -3.04 -7.73
C PHE A 82 -9.79 -2.15 -8.50
N THR A 83 -9.35 -1.59 -9.63
CA THR A 83 -10.20 -0.77 -10.52
C THR A 83 -11.48 -1.50 -10.94
N LYS A 84 -11.38 -2.81 -11.25
CA LYS A 84 -12.56 -3.61 -11.62
C LYS A 84 -13.56 -3.68 -10.47
N ARG A 85 -13.07 -3.94 -9.25
CA ARG A 85 -13.92 -4.01 -8.04
C ARG A 85 -14.61 -2.68 -7.75
N LEU A 86 -13.93 -1.55 -7.95
CA LEU A 86 -14.51 -0.22 -7.80
C LEU A 86 -15.68 0.00 -8.76
N ASN A 87 -15.47 -0.33 -10.04
CA ASN A 87 -16.50 -0.21 -11.06
C ASN A 87 -17.72 -1.11 -10.76
N ASP A 88 -17.49 -2.35 -10.34
CA ASP A 88 -18.56 -3.30 -9.97
C ASP A 88 -19.43 -2.79 -8.81
N HIS A 89 -18.91 -1.87 -7.99
CA HIS A 89 -19.60 -1.27 -6.85
C HIS A 89 -19.95 0.21 -7.06
N GLY A 90 -20.02 0.66 -8.33
CA GLY A 90 -20.56 1.97 -8.69
C GLY A 90 -19.62 3.15 -8.42
N VAL A 91 -18.31 2.91 -8.31
CA VAL A 91 -17.30 3.98 -8.34
C VAL A 91 -16.89 4.21 -9.79
N ARG A 92 -17.08 5.44 -10.29
CA ARG A 92 -16.83 5.77 -11.69
C ARG A 92 -15.33 5.90 -11.93
N LEU A 93 -14.83 5.30 -13.01
CA LEU A 93 -13.42 5.41 -13.41
C LEU A 93 -13.00 6.89 -13.52
N PHE A 94 -11.82 7.21 -12.98
CA PHE A 94 -11.26 8.57 -12.93
C PHE A 94 -12.07 9.61 -12.16
N SER A 95 -13.08 9.21 -11.38
CA SER A 95 -13.69 10.13 -10.40
C SER A 95 -12.71 10.48 -9.28
N VAL A 96 -12.98 11.57 -8.56
CA VAL A 96 -12.21 11.92 -7.35
C VAL A 96 -12.20 10.75 -6.36
N SER A 97 -13.33 10.05 -6.20
CA SER A 97 -13.43 8.88 -5.33
C SER A 97 -12.60 7.71 -5.84
N TRP A 98 -12.56 7.48 -7.16
CA TRP A 98 -11.68 6.48 -7.76
C TRP A 98 -10.21 6.75 -7.45
N PHE A 99 -9.74 7.99 -7.64
CA PHE A 99 -8.35 8.34 -7.31
C PHE A 99 -8.03 8.14 -5.84
N LYS A 100 -8.95 8.49 -4.93
CA LYS A 100 -8.77 8.25 -3.49
C LYS A 100 -8.67 6.76 -3.17
N TRP A 101 -9.55 5.94 -3.77
CA TRP A 101 -9.53 4.49 -3.59
C TRP A 101 -8.25 3.87 -4.14
N ILE A 102 -7.83 4.24 -5.35
CA ILE A 102 -6.60 3.75 -5.98
C ILE A 102 -5.36 4.19 -5.23
N GLY A 103 -5.27 5.45 -4.81
CA GLY A 103 -4.15 5.94 -4.01
C GLY A 103 -4.05 5.21 -2.66
N THR A 104 -5.19 4.99 -2.01
CA THR A 104 -5.24 4.20 -0.77
C THR A 104 -4.78 2.75 -1.04
N CYS A 105 -5.29 2.13 -2.11
CA CYS A 105 -4.94 0.77 -2.52
C CYS A 105 -3.45 0.64 -2.89
N PHE A 106 -2.87 1.64 -3.54
CA PHE A 106 -1.46 1.64 -3.88
C PHE A 106 -0.56 1.67 -2.64
N VAL A 107 -0.99 2.35 -1.58
CA VAL A 107 -0.25 2.37 -0.31
C VAL A 107 -0.52 1.11 0.52
N GLY A 108 -1.78 0.68 0.58
CA GLY A 108 -2.24 -0.34 1.50
C GLY A 108 -2.34 -1.76 0.94
N GLY A 109 -2.24 -1.91 -0.38
CA GLY A 109 -2.36 -3.19 -1.08
C GLY A 109 -3.59 -4.00 -0.68
N ASN A 110 -3.39 -5.29 -0.46
CA ASN A 110 -4.42 -6.22 0.00
C ASN A 110 -5.17 -5.80 1.30
N PHE A 111 -4.60 -4.95 2.17
CA PHE A 111 -5.35 -4.46 3.33
C PHE A 111 -6.55 -3.60 2.92
N VAL A 112 -6.44 -2.87 1.80
CA VAL A 112 -7.54 -2.09 1.24
C VAL A 112 -8.58 -3.00 0.59
N PHE A 113 -8.17 -4.12 -0.02
CA PHE A 113 -9.11 -5.11 -0.55
C PHE A 113 -10.01 -5.67 0.56
N LYS A 114 -9.42 -6.06 1.69
CA LYS A 114 -10.17 -6.57 2.86
C LYS A 114 -11.08 -5.51 3.46
N TYR A 115 -10.59 -4.29 3.60
CA TYR A 115 -11.42 -3.18 4.06
C TYR A 115 -12.58 -2.89 3.10
N PHE A 116 -12.31 -2.88 1.81
CA PHE A 116 -13.32 -2.65 0.77
C PHE A 116 -14.41 -3.72 0.82
N ASP A 117 -14.03 -5.00 0.92
CA ASP A 117 -15.00 -6.09 1.03
C ASP A 117 -15.94 -5.90 2.23
N ARG A 118 -15.40 -5.46 3.38
CA ARG A 118 -16.22 -5.04 4.53
C ARG A 118 -17.11 -3.84 4.22
N ALA A 119 -16.58 -2.81 3.56
CA ALA A 119 -17.32 -1.59 3.22
C ALA A 119 -18.50 -1.85 2.26
N VAL A 120 -18.36 -2.83 1.36
CA VAL A 120 -19.42 -3.27 0.45
C VAL A 120 -20.29 -4.40 1.01
N GLY A 121 -20.12 -4.76 2.28
CA GLY A 121 -20.98 -5.72 2.98
C GLY A 121 -20.72 -7.19 2.67
N LYS A 122 -19.54 -7.54 2.14
CA LYS A 122 -19.10 -8.94 2.07
C LYS A 122 -18.60 -9.38 3.44
N ALA A 123 -18.85 -10.64 3.81
CA ALA A 123 -18.28 -11.23 5.01
C ALA A 123 -16.74 -11.19 4.89
N ALA A 124 -16.08 -10.64 5.91
CA ALA A 124 -14.63 -10.50 6.00
C ALA A 124 -13.97 -11.82 6.40
#